data_AF-A0A370NSX3-F1
#
_entry.id   AF-A0A370NSX3-F1
#
_cell.length_a   1.000
_cell.length_b   1.000
_cell.length_c   1.000
_cell.angle_alpha   90.00
_cell.angle_beta   90.00
_cell.angle_gamma   90.00
#
_symmetry.space_group_name_H-M   'P 1'
#
loop_
_entity.id
_entity.type
_entity.pdbx_description
1 polymer ?
#
loop_
_entity_poly.entity_id
_entity_poly.type
_entity_poly.pdbx_seq_one_letter_code
_entity_poly.pdbx_strand_id
1 'polypeptide(L)' 'MTLHVTIRTIRTGTLQSARYQARVYLTTDAEAMPLLATAWSEREADAFRTAQFWAQRHAYVVSNPRAGTFYGVSGRR' A
#
# COMPACT_ATOMS: atom_id res chain seq x y z
N MET A 1 -12.72 -17.81 -6.28
CA MET A 1 -12.95 -16.40 -6.66
C MET A 1 -11.75 -15.60 -6.21
N THR A 2 -11.05 -14.94 -7.14
CA THR A 2 -9.89 -14.11 -6.79
C THR A 2 -10.39 -12.73 -6.40
N LEU A 3 -10.08 -12.29 -5.17
CA LEU A 3 -10.48 -10.98 -4.68
C LEU A 3 -9.38 -9.95 -5.00
N HIS A 4 -9.82 -8.80 -5.48
CA HIS A 4 -8.94 -7.71 -5.86
C HIS A 4 -8.85 -6.70 -4.73
N VAL A 5 -7.63 -6.25 -4.42
CA VAL A 5 -7.36 -5.26 -3.38
C VAL A 5 -6.56 -4.08 -3.90
N THR A 6 -6.77 -2.92 -3.31
CA THR A 6 -6.05 -1.68 -3.63
C THR A 6 -5.23 -1.26 -2.42
N ILE A 7 -3.96 -0.91 -2.63
CA ILE A 7 -3.06 -0.44 -1.56
C ILE A 7 -2.91 1.06 -1.68
N ARG A 8 -3.31 1.80 -0.64
CA ARG A 8 -3.13 3.25 -0.55
C ARG A 8 -2.12 3.58 0.54
N THR A 9 -1.13 4.40 0.21
CA THR A 9 -0.20 4.95 1.20
C THR A 9 -0.71 6.31 1.67
N ILE A 10 -0.74 6.50 2.99
CA ILE A 10 -1.02 7.79 3.62
C ILE A 10 0.26 8.30 4.27
N ARG A 11 0.43 9.62 4.24
CA ARG A 11 1.55 10.32 4.85
C ARG A 11 1.02 11.23 5.95
N THR A 12 1.76 11.29 7.06
CA THR A 12 1.58 12.29 8.12
C THR A 12 2.92 12.98 8.41
N GLY A 13 2.88 14.11 9.13
CA GLY A 13 4.07 14.88 9.48
C GLY A 13 4.59 15.78 8.35
N THR A 14 5.67 16.53 8.66
CA THR A 14 6.32 17.42 7.69
C THR A 14 7.35 16.65 6.86
N LEU A 15 8.18 17.30 6.04
CA LEU A 15 9.18 16.59 5.22
C LEU A 15 10.22 15.85 6.07
N GLN A 16 10.60 16.41 7.22
CA GLN A 16 11.64 15.85 8.09
C GLN A 16 11.11 14.82 9.09
N SER A 17 9.81 14.84 9.38
CA SER A 17 9.13 13.90 10.30
C SER A 17 8.07 13.06 9.59
N ALA A 18 8.20 12.92 8.27
CA ALA A 18 7.23 12.21 7.46
C ALA A 18 7.15 10.76 7.92
N ARG A 19 5.93 10.32 8.25
CA ARG A 19 5.64 8.90 8.46
C ARG A 19 4.58 8.44 7.48
N TYR A 20 4.70 7.19 7.08
CA TYR A 20 3.90 6.57 6.05
C TYR A 20 3.22 5.32 6.60
N GLN A 21 1.96 5.13 6.25
CA GLN A 21 1.22 3.91 6.53
C GLN A 21 0.57 3.44 5.24
N ALA A 22 0.63 2.15 4.96
CA ALA A 22 -0.11 1.55 3.86
C ALA A 22 -1.41 0.94 4.39
N ARG A 23 -2.49 1.10 3.63
CA ARG A 23 -3.80 0.53 3.92
C ARG A 23 -4.29 -0.26 2.71
N VAL A 24 -4.84 -1.44 2.98
CA VAL A 24 -5.36 -2.36 1.96
C VAL A 24 -6.87 -2.34 1.98
N TYR A 25 -7.49 -2.11 0.84
CA TYR A 25 -8.94 -2.04 0.67
C TYR A 25 -9.39 -3.08 -0.36
N LEU A 26 -10.62 -3.59 -0.27
CA LEU A 26 -11.22 -4.29 -1.40
C LEU A 26 -11.41 -3.30 -2.54
N THR A 27 -10.99 -3.67 -3.75
CA THR A 27 -11.05 -2.76 -4.91
C THR A 27 -12.48 -2.34 -5.25
N THR A 28 -13.46 -3.18 -4.93
CA THR A 28 -14.89 -2.95 -5.23
C THR A 28 -15.60 -2.06 -4.23
N ASP A 29 -14.96 -1.71 -3.10
CA ASP A 29 -15.61 -0.96 -2.02
C ASP A 29 -14.72 0.19 -1.53
N ALA A 30 -15.00 1.39 -2.04
CA ALA A 30 -14.22 2.59 -1.78
C ALA A 30 -14.49 3.22 -0.40
N GLU A 31 -15.61 2.87 0.25
CA GLU A 31 -15.99 3.37 1.58
C GLU A 31 -15.78 2.31 2.69
N ALA A 32 -15.36 1.10 2.33
CA ALA A 32 -15.04 0.05 3.29
C ALA A 32 -13.91 0.43 4.24
N MET A 33 -14.00 -0.14 5.45
CA MET A 33 -12.87 -0.23 6.37
C MET A 33 -11.71 -0.98 5.70
N PRO A 34 -10.46 -0.55 5.93
CA PRO A 34 -9.31 -1.25 5.37
C PRO A 34 -9.23 -2.66 5.95
N LEU A 35 -8.97 -3.65 5.09
CA LEU A 35 -8.67 -5.02 5.50
C LEU A 35 -7.37 -5.11 6.31
N LEU A 36 -6.45 -4.16 6.05
CA LEU A 36 -5.19 -4.02 6.77
C LEU A 36 -4.80 -2.54 6.83
N ALA A 37 -4.27 -2.12 7.98
CA ALA A 37 -3.44 -0.94 8.10
C ALA A 37 -2.06 -1.36 8.66
N THR A 38 -0.97 -1.03 7.97
CA THR A 38 0.38 -1.36 8.45
C THR A 38 0.78 -0.50 9.65
N ALA A 39 1.85 -0.85 10.34
CA ALA A 39 2.50 0.11 11.23
C ALA A 39 2.97 1.35 10.45
N TRP A 40 3.12 2.47 11.16
CA TRP A 40 3.75 3.67 10.60
C TRP A 40 5.25 3.42 10.39
N SER A 41 5.75 3.80 9.22
CA SER A 41 7.16 3.70 8.82
C SER A 41 7.69 5.08 8.43
N GLU A 42 8.98 5.32 8.59
CA GLU A 42 9.65 6.51 8.05
C GLU A 42 9.81 6.43 6.53
N ARG A 43 9.71 5.23 5.95
CA ARG A 43 9.86 4.99 4.51
C ARG A 43 8.56 4.45 3.92
N GLU A 44 8.04 5.14 2.92
CA GLU A 44 6.83 4.74 2.20
C GLU A 44 6.96 3.33 1.60
N ALA A 45 8.11 3.02 1.01
CA ALA A 45 8.38 1.72 0.39
C ALA A 45 8.26 0.55 1.37
N ASP A 46 8.67 0.72 2.63
CA ASP A 46 8.59 -0.34 3.63
C ASP A 46 7.14 -0.62 4.05
N ALA A 47 6.34 0.44 4.21
CA ALA A 47 4.91 0.31 4.49
C ALA A 47 4.20 -0.39 3.32
N PHE A 48 4.48 0.03 2.08
CA PHE A 48 3.88 -0.53 0.88
C PHE A 48 4.26 -2.00 0.68
N ARG A 49 5.54 -2.35 0.84
CA ARG A 49 6.04 -3.73 0.73
C ARG A 49 5.40 -4.64 1.77
N THR A 50 5.21 -4.15 2.99
CA THR A 50 4.51 -4.90 4.05
C THR A 50 3.06 -5.22 3.65
N ALA A 51 2.34 -4.23 3.11
CA ALA A 51 0.97 -4.43 2.62
C ALA A 51 0.92 -5.40 1.41
N GLN A 52 1.90 -5.33 0.50
CA GLN A 52 2.00 -6.27 -0.63
C GLN A 52 2.22 -7.70 -0.16
N PHE A 53 3.15 -7.94 0.76
CA PHE A 53 3.40 -9.27 1.29
C PHE A 53 2.17 -9.85 2.00
N TRP A 54 1.45 -9.01 2.75
CA TRP A 54 0.19 -9.42 3.35
C TRP A 54 -0.84 -9.81 2.28
N ALA A 55 -1.03 -8.99 1.25
CA ALA A 55 -1.98 -9.29 0.17
C ALA A 55 -1.64 -10.62 -0.54
N GLN A 56 -0.36 -10.84 -0.84
CA GLN A 56 0.13 -12.09 -1.43
C GLN A 56 -0.12 -13.29 -0.53
N ARG A 57 0.17 -13.18 0.78
CA ARG A 57 -0.05 -14.25 1.76
C ARG A 57 -1.52 -14.66 1.86
N HIS A 58 -2.44 -13.72 1.62
CA HIS A 58 -3.88 -13.95 1.63
C HIS A 58 -4.47 -14.24 0.23
N ALA A 59 -3.64 -14.48 -0.78
CA ALA A 59 -4.05 -14.75 -2.16
C ALA A 59 -4.92 -13.65 -2.81
N TYR A 60 -4.75 -12.40 -2.37
CA TYR A 60 -5.37 -11.24 -3.00
C TYR A 60 -4.56 -10.76 -4.21
N VAL A 61 -5.26 -10.27 -5.25
CA VAL A 61 -4.61 -9.62 -6.39
C VAL A 61 -4.60 -8.12 -6.18
N VAL A 62 -3.39 -7.54 -6.07
CA VAL A 62 -3.22 -6.09 -5.94
C VAL A 62 -3.54 -5.42 -7.27
N SER A 63 -4.63 -4.67 -7.30
CA SER A 63 -5.14 -3.92 -8.45
C SER A 63 -5.01 -2.43 -8.15
N ASN A 64 -3.77 -1.94 -8.15
CA ASN A 64 -3.52 -0.52 -7.94
C ASN A 64 -3.67 0.21 -9.29
N PRO A 65 -4.76 0.96 -9.54
CA PRO A 65 -4.84 1.79 -10.74
C PRO A 65 -3.65 2.76 -10.69
N ARG A 66 -2.89 2.83 -11.79
CA ARG A 66 -1.59 3.50 -11.98
C ARG A 66 -1.56 5.03 -11.76
N ALA A 67 -2.40 5.60 -10.91
CA ALA A 67 -2.59 7.06 -10.82
C ALA A 67 -1.92 7.76 -9.62
N GLY A 68 -1.23 7.06 -8.72
CA GLY A 68 -0.62 7.71 -7.54
C GLY A 68 0.62 7.00 -7.02
N THR A 69 1.77 7.37 -7.61
CA THR A 69 3.15 7.17 -7.11
C THR A 69 3.63 5.73 -6.94
N PHE A 70 4.40 5.29 -7.94
CA PHE A 70 5.14 4.04 -7.98
C PHE A 70 6.57 4.26 -7.46
N TYR A 71 6.98 3.59 -6.38
CA TYR A 71 8.41 3.39 -6.08
C TYR A 71 8.74 1.92 -6.32
N GLY A 72 9.17 1.61 -7.54
CA GLY A 72 9.40 0.22 -7.94
C GLY A 72 10.12 0.03 -9.27
N VAL A 73 11.16 0.80 -9.58
CA VAL A 73 12.19 0.31 -10.53
C VAL A 73 13.56 0.61 -9.94
N SER A 74 14.25 -0.44 -9.49
CA SER A 74 15.71 -0.42 -9.41
C SER A 74 16.25 -0.33 -10.84
N GLY A 75 16.48 0.89 -11.31
CA GLY A 75 17.29 1.13 -12.50
C GLY A 75 18.75 0.91 -12.14
N ARG A 76 19.28 -0.28 -12.46
CA ARG A 76 20.72 -0.52 -12.52
C ARG A 76 21.36 0.51 -13.47
N ARG A 77 22.42 1.19 -13.02
CA ARG A 77 23.66 1.29 -13.79
C ARG A 77 24.84 1.38 -12.84
#